data_AF-A0A090W8A7-F1
#
_entry.id   AF-A0A090W8A7-F1
#
_cell.length_a   1.000
_cell.length_b   1.000
_cell.length_c   1.000
_cell.angle_alpha   90.00
_cell.angle_beta   90.00
_cell.angle_gamma   90.00
#
_symmetry.space_group_name_H-M   'P 1'
#
loop_
_entity.id
_entity.type
_entity.pdbx_description
1 polymer ?
#
loop_
_entity_poly.entity_id
_entity_poly.type
_entity_poly.pdbx_seq_one_letter_code
_entity_poly.pdbx_strand_id
1 'polypeptide(L)'
;MLAWKKFGNGETPESTGLKGDKLVGNYYVKFDKAYKKEIQALVAKGIKEEEAKQNAPILLEAQNMLRKWESGDEEVVSLWKTMNSWVYKGFNETYKNLGVDFDVLYYESNTYLLGKEFITEGLKSGVFYKEEDGSVWCDLTEEGLDKKIVLRADGTAVYMTQDIGTAIQRIKDHPDVGGMVYTVGNEQDYHFQVLFLILKKLGFDWAKHLYHLSYGMVDLPSGKMKSREGTVVDADDLINDMANTAEEISEELGKLDGYSNEEKQQLYKTIGLGALKYYILKVDPKKRILFNPKDSIDFQGNTGPFIQYTYARIQSILRKANLATNLTQTTINVNLHDKERELIKQIQLFPEVIQNAADNHSPALIANFTYDLVKEFNSFYQNVSILGADNENEKLFRVQLSYTVAKTIKSAFKVLGIDVPERM
;
A
#
# COMPACT_ATOMS: atom_id res chain seq x y z
N MET A 1 -11.62 7.42 -21.66
CA MET A 1 -11.96 8.52 -22.60
C MET A 1 -12.90 8.09 -23.71
N LEU A 2 -12.50 7.25 -24.67
CA LEU A 2 -13.34 6.93 -25.84
C LEU A 2 -14.73 6.37 -25.46
N ALA A 3 -14.79 5.38 -24.56
CA ALA A 3 -16.06 4.82 -24.10
C ALA A 3 -16.94 5.84 -23.37
N TRP A 4 -16.34 6.79 -22.63
CA TRP A 4 -17.08 7.89 -22.01
C TRP A 4 -17.66 8.83 -23.07
N LYS A 5 -16.86 9.20 -24.09
CA LYS A 5 -17.32 10.05 -25.21
C LYS A 5 -18.46 9.40 -26.01
N LYS A 6 -18.42 8.08 -26.22
CA LYS A 6 -19.45 7.34 -26.97
C LYS A 6 -20.69 7.01 -26.16
N PHE A 7 -20.51 6.65 -24.89
CA PHE A 7 -21.57 5.98 -24.13
C PHE A 7 -21.89 6.64 -22.80
N GLY A 8 -21.21 7.75 -22.47
CA GLY A 8 -21.30 8.37 -21.16
C GLY A 8 -22.21 9.58 -21.06
N ASN A 9 -22.73 10.10 -22.18
CA ASN A 9 -23.74 11.17 -22.20
C ASN A 9 -23.39 12.40 -21.33
N GLY A 10 -22.10 12.71 -21.16
CA GLY A 10 -21.65 13.81 -20.32
C GLY A 10 -21.68 13.56 -18.81
N GLU A 11 -21.85 12.31 -18.36
CA GLU A 11 -21.81 11.96 -16.94
C GLU A 11 -20.52 12.41 -16.26
N THR A 12 -20.65 13.00 -15.08
CA THR A 12 -19.55 13.37 -14.20
C THR A 12 -19.70 12.66 -12.85
N PRO A 13 -18.65 12.64 -12.00
CA PRO A 13 -18.77 12.14 -10.63
C PRO A 13 -19.92 12.83 -9.87
N GLU A 14 -20.06 14.14 -10.06
CA GLU A 14 -21.10 14.94 -9.41
C GLU A 14 -22.51 14.57 -9.92
N SER A 15 -22.68 14.35 -11.22
CA SER A 15 -24.00 14.01 -11.78
C SER A 15 -24.45 12.59 -11.42
N THR A 16 -23.50 11.69 -11.18
CA THR A 16 -23.76 10.26 -10.90
C THR A 16 -23.75 9.93 -9.41
N GLY A 17 -23.16 10.80 -8.58
CA GLY A 17 -22.88 10.50 -7.17
C GLY A 17 -21.81 9.43 -6.96
N LEU A 18 -21.12 9.00 -8.02
CA LEU A 18 -20.08 7.99 -7.94
C LEU A 18 -18.71 8.64 -7.70
N LYS A 19 -17.86 7.95 -6.93
CA LYS A 19 -16.44 8.30 -6.80
C LYS A 19 -15.77 8.31 -8.18
N GLY A 20 -14.87 9.26 -8.41
CA GLY A 20 -14.35 9.56 -9.76
C GLY A 20 -13.62 8.40 -10.44
N ASP A 21 -12.76 7.67 -9.73
CA ASP A 21 -12.09 6.47 -10.22
C ASP A 21 -13.07 5.32 -10.47
N LYS A 22 -14.13 5.17 -9.66
CA LYS A 22 -15.21 4.20 -9.91
C LYS A 22 -15.95 4.51 -11.20
N LEU A 23 -16.32 5.78 -11.41
CA LEU A 23 -16.98 6.23 -12.64
C LEU A 23 -16.10 5.93 -13.86
N VAL A 24 -14.83 6.35 -13.83
CA VAL A 24 -13.90 6.10 -14.94
C VAL A 24 -13.66 4.60 -15.16
N GLY A 25 -13.57 3.81 -14.09
CA GLY A 25 -13.50 2.35 -14.12
C GLY A 25 -14.71 1.71 -14.81
N ASN A 26 -15.92 2.21 -14.58
CA ASN A 26 -17.12 1.73 -15.27
C ASN A 26 -17.00 1.90 -16.80
N TYR A 27 -16.42 3.01 -17.25
CA TYR A 27 -16.17 3.23 -18.68
C TYR A 27 -15.04 2.37 -19.25
N TYR A 28 -14.06 1.98 -18.42
CA TYR A 28 -13.07 0.99 -18.80
C TYR A 28 -13.71 -0.39 -19.06
N VAL A 29 -14.59 -0.84 -18.16
CA VAL A 29 -15.37 -2.09 -18.35
C VAL A 29 -16.31 -1.98 -19.55
N LYS A 30 -16.95 -0.82 -19.75
CA LYS A 30 -17.85 -0.57 -20.89
C LYS A 30 -17.10 -0.63 -22.22
N PHE A 31 -15.87 -0.12 -22.27
CA PHE A 31 -14.98 -0.25 -23.43
C PHE A 31 -14.70 -1.72 -23.74
N ASP A 32 -14.27 -2.52 -22.76
CA ASP A 32 -13.95 -3.94 -22.96
C ASP A 32 -15.16 -4.75 -23.45
N LYS A 33 -16.35 -4.51 -22.89
CA LYS A 33 -17.60 -5.14 -23.35
C LYS A 33 -17.91 -4.79 -24.81
N ALA A 34 -17.77 -3.52 -25.19
CA ALA A 34 -17.99 -3.08 -26.57
C ALA A 34 -16.96 -3.69 -27.53
N TYR A 35 -15.69 -3.70 -27.14
CA TYR A 35 -14.60 -4.31 -27.90
C TYR A 35 -14.82 -5.81 -28.16
N LYS A 36 -15.14 -6.59 -27.13
CA LYS A 36 -15.47 -8.02 -27.26
C LYS A 36 -16.66 -8.26 -28.18
N LYS A 37 -17.69 -7.42 -28.11
CA LYS A 37 -18.88 -7.51 -28.99
C LYS A 37 -18.52 -7.25 -30.45
N GLU A 38 -17.67 -6.27 -30.73
CA GLU A 38 -17.20 -5.97 -32.09
C GLU A 38 -16.33 -7.09 -32.66
N ILE A 39 -15.45 -7.68 -31.84
CA ILE A 39 -14.66 -8.87 -32.24
C ILE A 39 -15.60 -10.01 -32.64
N GLN A 40 -16.59 -10.34 -31.80
CA GLN A 40 -17.56 -11.39 -32.11
C GLN A 40 -18.33 -11.12 -33.41
N ALA A 41 -18.70 -9.87 -33.67
CA ALA A 41 -19.37 -9.48 -34.91
C ALA A 41 -18.48 -9.62 -36.16
N LEU A 42 -17.18 -9.33 -36.05
CA LEU A 42 -16.21 -9.52 -37.13
C LEU A 42 -15.93 -11.01 -37.38
N VAL A 43 -15.80 -11.80 -36.31
CA VAL A 43 -15.65 -13.26 -36.41
C VAL A 43 -16.88 -13.89 -37.07
N ALA A 44 -18.09 -13.44 -36.72
CA ALA A 44 -19.32 -13.89 -37.36
C ALA A 44 -19.41 -13.54 -38.87
N LYS A 45 -18.63 -12.55 -39.32
CA LYS A 45 -18.48 -12.18 -40.74
C LYS A 45 -17.36 -12.96 -41.45
N GLY A 46 -16.73 -13.92 -40.79
CA GLY A 46 -15.69 -14.78 -41.35
C GLY A 46 -14.25 -14.27 -41.19
N ILE A 47 -14.04 -13.19 -40.43
CA ILE A 47 -12.70 -12.69 -40.12
C ILE A 47 -12.08 -13.57 -39.03
N LYS A 48 -10.78 -13.90 -39.15
CA LYS A 48 -10.07 -14.68 -38.13
C LYS A 48 -10.03 -13.90 -36.81
N GLU A 49 -10.11 -14.60 -35.68
CA GLU A 49 -10.19 -13.95 -34.37
C GLU A 49 -9.03 -12.97 -34.09
N GLU A 50 -7.79 -13.34 -34.43
CA GLU A 50 -6.63 -12.45 -34.25
C GLU A 50 -6.71 -11.19 -35.11
N GLU A 51 -7.20 -11.32 -36.35
CA GLU A 51 -7.42 -10.18 -37.24
C GLU A 51 -8.61 -9.33 -36.75
N ALA A 52 -9.66 -9.95 -36.23
CA ALA A 52 -10.80 -9.26 -35.63
C ALA A 52 -10.40 -8.45 -34.38
N LYS A 53 -9.50 -9.00 -33.54
CA LYS A 53 -8.94 -8.29 -32.38
C LYS A 53 -8.21 -7.01 -32.80
N GLN A 54 -7.44 -7.04 -33.87
CA GLN A 54 -6.68 -5.87 -34.35
C GLN A 54 -7.54 -4.85 -35.10
N ASN A 55 -8.59 -5.31 -35.78
CA ASN A 55 -9.43 -4.49 -36.66
C ASN A 55 -10.79 -4.10 -36.05
N ALA A 56 -11.03 -4.37 -34.77
CA ALA A 56 -12.25 -3.90 -34.10
C ALA A 56 -12.35 -2.36 -34.19
N PRO A 57 -13.45 -1.80 -34.72
CA PRO A 57 -13.60 -0.35 -34.92
C PRO A 57 -13.28 0.49 -33.67
N ILE A 58 -13.75 0.07 -32.49
CA ILE A 58 -13.52 0.79 -31.24
C ILE A 58 -12.05 0.81 -30.83
N LEU A 59 -11.28 -0.23 -31.18
CA LEU A 59 -9.84 -0.27 -30.94
C LEU A 59 -9.11 0.71 -31.87
N LEU A 60 -9.46 0.72 -33.16
CA LEU A 60 -8.88 1.65 -34.13
C LEU A 60 -9.16 3.12 -33.76
N GLU A 61 -10.38 3.40 -33.30
CA GLU A 61 -10.73 4.73 -32.77
C GLU A 61 -9.93 5.08 -31.51
N ALA A 62 -9.68 4.11 -30.62
CA ALA A 62 -8.86 4.33 -29.42
C ALA A 62 -7.39 4.61 -29.78
N GLN A 63 -6.83 3.89 -30.76
CA GLN A 63 -5.49 4.14 -31.28
C GLN A 63 -5.38 5.53 -31.93
N ASN A 64 -6.41 5.94 -32.69
CA ASN A 64 -6.44 7.28 -33.26
C ASN A 64 -6.52 8.37 -32.16
N MET A 65 -7.33 8.15 -31.12
CA MET A 65 -7.39 9.05 -29.95
C MET A 65 -6.04 9.13 -29.23
N LEU A 66 -5.30 8.02 -29.11
CA LEU A 66 -3.96 8.02 -28.54
C LEU A 66 -2.98 8.87 -29.37
N ARG A 67 -2.96 8.71 -30.69
CA ARG A 67 -2.11 9.53 -31.57
C ARG A 67 -2.41 11.02 -31.44
N LYS A 68 -3.70 11.39 -31.35
CA LYS A 68 -4.12 12.78 -31.11
C LYS A 68 -3.62 13.30 -29.75
N TRP A 69 -3.71 12.48 -28.70
CA TRP A 69 -3.18 12.84 -27.40
C TRP A 69 -1.66 13.09 -27.44
N GLU A 70 -0.90 12.21 -28.10
CA GLU A 70 0.56 12.37 -28.26
C GLU A 70 0.93 13.60 -29.09
N SER A 71 0.14 13.94 -30.11
CA SER A 71 0.34 15.16 -30.92
C SER A 71 -0.10 16.45 -30.22
N GLY A 72 -0.64 16.37 -28.99
CA GLY A 72 -1.06 17.52 -28.22
C GLY A 72 -2.41 18.13 -28.65
N ASP A 73 -3.31 17.35 -29.26
CA ASP A 73 -4.67 17.80 -29.61
C ASP A 73 -5.40 18.35 -28.37
N GLU A 74 -5.82 19.61 -28.42
CA GLU A 74 -6.34 20.34 -27.25
C GLU A 74 -7.58 19.68 -26.65
N GLU A 75 -8.52 19.21 -27.49
CA GLU A 75 -9.76 18.58 -27.03
C GLU A 75 -9.45 17.27 -26.31
N VAL A 76 -8.61 16.42 -26.92
CA VAL A 76 -8.25 15.11 -26.36
C VAL A 76 -7.44 15.26 -25.07
N VAL A 77 -6.47 16.17 -25.05
CA VAL A 77 -5.65 16.44 -23.85
C VAL A 77 -6.51 17.04 -22.73
N SER A 78 -7.44 17.95 -23.04
CA SER A 78 -8.36 18.52 -22.05
C SER A 78 -9.28 17.46 -21.43
N LEU A 79 -9.84 16.58 -22.26
CA LEU A 79 -10.64 15.44 -21.78
C LEU A 79 -9.82 14.49 -20.90
N TRP A 80 -8.58 14.19 -21.32
CA TRP A 80 -7.65 13.36 -20.55
C TRP A 80 -7.37 13.97 -19.16
N LYS A 81 -7.04 15.26 -19.10
CA LYS A 81 -6.81 15.99 -17.83
C LYS A 81 -8.05 15.93 -16.95
N THR A 82 -9.22 16.18 -17.52
CA THR A 82 -10.49 16.17 -16.80
C THR A 82 -10.76 14.80 -16.17
N MET A 83 -10.73 13.73 -16.98
CA MET A 83 -11.00 12.38 -16.48
C MET A 83 -9.96 11.93 -15.44
N ASN A 84 -8.67 12.21 -15.65
CA ASN A 84 -7.65 11.88 -14.66
C ASN A 84 -7.81 12.66 -13.36
N SER A 85 -8.23 13.92 -13.42
CA SER A 85 -8.51 14.70 -12.19
C SER A 85 -9.60 14.05 -11.33
N TRP A 86 -10.61 13.43 -11.96
CA TRP A 86 -11.64 12.67 -11.24
C TRP A 86 -11.04 11.42 -10.58
N VAL A 87 -10.20 10.67 -11.31
CA VAL A 87 -9.52 9.49 -10.78
C VAL A 87 -8.63 9.86 -9.60
N TYR A 88 -7.79 10.89 -9.72
CA TYR A 88 -6.87 11.31 -8.66
C TYR A 88 -7.62 11.81 -7.42
N LYS A 89 -8.72 12.54 -7.59
CA LYS A 89 -9.58 12.94 -6.47
C LYS A 89 -10.15 11.71 -5.74
N GLY A 90 -10.62 10.71 -6.48
CA GLY A 90 -11.13 9.47 -5.92
C GLY A 90 -10.07 8.61 -5.23
N PHE A 91 -8.86 8.53 -5.79
CA PHE A 91 -7.72 7.88 -5.13
C PHE A 91 -7.31 8.60 -3.85
N ASN A 92 -7.30 9.94 -3.83
CA ASN A 92 -7.00 10.71 -2.62
C ASN A 92 -8.00 10.45 -1.49
N GLU A 93 -9.28 10.23 -1.81
CA GLU A 93 -10.27 9.82 -0.81
C GLU A 93 -9.92 8.46 -0.19
N THR A 94 -9.62 7.46 -1.02
CA THR A 94 -9.19 6.13 -0.57
C THR A 94 -7.89 6.21 0.25
N TYR A 95 -6.88 6.95 -0.21
CA TYR A 95 -5.62 7.13 0.53
C TYR A 95 -5.84 7.79 1.88
N LYS A 96 -6.67 8.83 1.95
CA LYS A 96 -7.04 9.46 3.22
C LYS A 96 -7.76 8.48 4.15
N ASN A 97 -8.67 7.67 3.62
CA ASN A 97 -9.36 6.65 4.41
C ASN A 97 -8.42 5.55 4.92
N LEU A 98 -7.38 5.23 4.17
CA LEU A 98 -6.30 4.35 4.59
C LEU A 98 -5.25 5.04 5.46
N GLY A 99 -5.30 6.35 5.68
CA GLY A 99 -4.25 7.09 6.39
C GLY A 99 -2.88 7.04 5.67
N VAL A 100 -2.91 7.15 4.34
CA VAL A 100 -1.74 7.23 3.46
C VAL A 100 -1.67 8.61 2.83
N ASP A 101 -0.48 9.18 2.79
CA ASP A 101 -0.18 10.44 2.15
C ASP A 101 1.13 10.35 1.35
N PHE A 102 1.32 11.30 0.44
CA PHE A 102 2.47 11.38 -0.46
C PHE A 102 2.97 12.81 -0.52
N ASP A 103 4.27 13.01 -0.33
CA ASP A 103 4.90 14.33 -0.47
C ASP A 103 4.90 14.81 -1.94
N VAL A 104 5.15 13.87 -2.87
CA VAL A 104 5.29 14.16 -4.30
C VAL A 104 4.64 13.06 -5.14
N LEU A 105 3.92 13.47 -6.19
CA LEU A 105 3.34 12.57 -7.20
C LEU A 105 4.09 12.73 -8.53
N TYR A 106 4.77 11.67 -8.94
CA TYR A 106 5.44 11.58 -10.24
C TYR A 106 4.54 10.88 -11.25
N TYR A 107 4.24 11.57 -12.35
CA TYR A 107 3.45 11.02 -13.44
C TYR A 107 4.35 10.66 -14.62
N GLU A 108 4.24 9.43 -15.11
CA GLU A 108 4.98 8.95 -16.30
C GLU A 108 4.74 9.83 -17.53
N SER A 109 3.57 10.47 -17.62
CA SER A 109 3.24 11.45 -18.66
C SER A 109 4.15 12.67 -18.66
N ASN A 110 4.87 12.93 -17.56
CA ASN A 110 5.79 14.06 -17.42
C ASN A 110 7.25 13.64 -17.57
N THR A 111 7.58 12.37 -17.26
CA THR A 111 8.98 11.89 -17.19
C THR A 111 9.42 11.13 -18.44
N TYR A 112 8.50 10.72 -19.32
CA TYR A 112 8.85 9.97 -20.53
C TYR A 112 9.79 10.73 -21.50
N LEU A 113 9.69 12.06 -21.56
CA LEU A 113 10.57 12.90 -22.40
C LEU A 113 12.00 12.86 -21.87
N LEU A 114 12.17 13.02 -20.56
CA LEU A 114 13.47 12.88 -19.90
C LEU A 114 14.04 11.47 -20.14
N GLY A 115 13.21 10.44 -20.06
CA GLY A 115 13.60 9.08 -20.44
C GLY A 115 14.16 9.00 -21.86
N LYS A 116 13.46 9.58 -22.85
CA LYS A 116 13.91 9.62 -24.26
C LYS A 116 15.23 10.37 -24.47
N GLU A 117 15.47 11.44 -23.70
CA GLU A 117 16.74 12.16 -23.72
C GLU A 117 17.88 11.21 -23.32
N PHE A 118 17.73 10.45 -22.24
CA PHE A 118 18.73 9.48 -21.80
C PHE A 118 18.86 8.25 -22.70
N ILE A 119 17.82 7.87 -23.45
CA ILE A 119 17.99 6.89 -24.55
C ILE A 119 18.91 7.44 -25.64
N THR A 120 18.77 8.72 -25.98
CA THR A 120 19.63 9.36 -26.98
C THR A 120 21.08 9.46 -26.50
N GLU A 121 21.30 9.73 -25.21
CA GLU A 121 22.64 9.72 -24.62
C GLU A 121 23.23 8.31 -24.57
N GLY A 122 22.46 7.31 -24.16
CA GLY A 122 22.89 5.92 -24.15
C GLY A 122 23.25 5.37 -25.53
N LEU A 123 22.61 5.85 -26.60
CA LEU A 123 23.00 5.56 -27.97
C LEU A 123 24.37 6.16 -28.33
N LYS A 124 24.69 7.36 -27.83
CA LYS A 124 25.98 8.01 -28.08
C LYS A 124 27.12 7.35 -27.31
N SER A 125 26.87 6.88 -26.10
CA SER A 125 27.86 6.20 -25.25
C SER A 125 28.00 4.70 -25.55
N GLY A 126 27.17 4.14 -26.42
CA GLY A 126 27.20 2.72 -26.79
C GLY A 126 26.51 1.78 -25.80
N VAL A 127 25.81 2.31 -24.80
CA VAL A 127 24.99 1.54 -23.85
C VAL A 127 23.76 0.95 -24.53
N PHE A 128 23.21 1.69 -25.50
CA PHE A 128 22.10 1.25 -26.33
C PHE A 128 22.52 1.15 -27.78
N TYR A 129 21.80 0.33 -28.54
CA TYR A 129 22.01 0.16 -29.97
C TYR A 129 20.67 0.11 -30.71
N LYS A 130 20.69 0.37 -32.03
CA LYS A 130 19.50 0.30 -32.90
C LYS A 130 19.50 -1.00 -33.69
N GLU A 131 18.33 -1.63 -33.77
CA GLU A 131 18.07 -2.75 -34.68
C GLU A 131 17.70 -2.24 -36.07
N GLU A 132 17.63 -3.14 -37.05
CA GLU A 132 17.32 -2.82 -38.46
C GLU A 132 15.94 -2.14 -38.64
N ASP A 133 14.97 -2.47 -37.78
CA ASP A 133 13.63 -1.87 -37.79
C ASP A 133 13.56 -0.47 -37.18
N GLY A 134 14.68 0.03 -36.64
CA GLY A 134 14.79 1.35 -36.00
C GLY A 134 14.45 1.37 -34.51
N SER A 135 14.05 0.25 -33.91
CA SER A 135 13.86 0.13 -32.46
C SER A 135 15.19 0.20 -31.70
N VAL A 136 15.16 0.65 -30.44
CA VAL A 136 16.36 0.83 -29.61
C VAL A 136 16.36 -0.18 -28.47
N TRP A 137 17.51 -0.82 -28.27
CA TRP A 137 17.69 -1.93 -27.33
C TRP A 137 18.91 -1.74 -26.44
N CYS A 138 18.88 -2.37 -25.27
CA CYS A 138 20.02 -2.56 -24.38
C CYS A 138 20.37 -4.05 -24.35
N ASP A 139 21.64 -4.38 -24.57
CA ASP A 139 22.13 -5.75 -24.42
C ASP A 139 22.57 -5.98 -22.97
N LEU A 140 21.98 -7.00 -22.34
CA LEU A 140 22.21 -7.39 -20.95
C LEU A 140 22.69 -8.86 -20.85
N THR A 141 23.11 -9.44 -21.98
CA THR A 141 23.52 -10.85 -22.06
C THR A 141 24.78 -11.15 -21.25
N GLU A 142 25.70 -10.19 -21.14
CA GLU A 142 26.89 -10.29 -20.28
C GLU A 142 26.53 -10.36 -18.79
N GLU A 143 25.37 -9.81 -18.40
CA GLU A 143 24.79 -9.87 -17.06
C GLU A 143 23.86 -11.07 -16.85
N GLY A 144 23.74 -11.95 -17.85
CA GLY A 144 22.89 -13.15 -17.81
C GLY A 144 21.41 -12.89 -18.06
N LEU A 145 21.05 -11.77 -18.69
CA LEU A 145 19.67 -11.40 -19.03
C LEU A 145 19.47 -11.24 -20.54
N ASP A 146 18.23 -11.09 -20.97
CA ASP A 146 17.91 -10.88 -22.38
C ASP A 146 18.13 -9.42 -22.81
N LYS A 147 18.16 -9.21 -24.13
CA LYS A 147 18.10 -7.89 -24.74
C LYS A 147 16.77 -7.22 -24.39
N LYS A 148 16.82 -5.99 -23.91
CA LYS A 148 15.62 -5.22 -23.54
C LYS A 148 15.37 -4.07 -24.49
N ILE A 149 14.17 -4.01 -25.05
CA ILE A 149 13.70 -2.84 -25.80
C ILE A 149 13.51 -1.64 -24.85
N VAL A 150 14.09 -0.50 -25.23
CA VAL A 150 14.00 0.77 -24.51
C VAL A 150 13.34 1.88 -25.33
N LEU A 151 13.12 1.67 -26.63
CA LEU A 151 12.31 2.54 -27.49
C LEU A 151 11.75 1.72 -28.66
N ARG A 152 10.47 1.91 -29.01
CA ARG A 152 9.87 1.22 -30.17
C ARG A 152 10.36 1.81 -31.49
N ALA A 153 10.22 1.04 -32.57
CA ALA A 153 10.57 1.45 -33.93
C ALA A 153 9.84 2.73 -34.39
N ASP A 154 8.60 2.93 -33.94
CA ASP A 154 7.80 4.13 -34.20
C ASP A 154 8.18 5.34 -33.32
N GLY A 155 9.20 5.20 -32.46
CA GLY A 155 9.67 6.24 -31.55
C GLY A 155 8.82 6.42 -30.30
N THR A 156 7.81 5.57 -30.06
CA THR A 156 7.00 5.62 -28.85
C THR A 156 7.78 5.07 -27.64
N ALA A 157 7.56 5.68 -26.47
CA ALA A 157 8.18 5.26 -25.22
C ALA A 157 7.57 3.93 -24.73
N VAL A 158 8.40 3.10 -24.10
CA VAL A 158 7.97 1.92 -23.34
C VAL A 158 8.07 2.20 -21.84
N TYR A 159 7.52 1.31 -21.01
CA TYR A 159 7.62 1.44 -19.54
C TYR A 159 9.06 1.61 -19.06
N MET A 160 10.00 0.88 -19.65
CA MET A 160 11.42 1.03 -19.32
C MET A 160 11.93 2.47 -19.55
N THR A 161 11.53 3.12 -20.66
CA THR A 161 11.87 4.53 -20.93
C THR A 161 11.31 5.46 -19.85
N GLN A 162 10.06 5.23 -19.46
CA GLN A 162 9.35 6.07 -18.49
C GLN A 162 9.96 5.93 -17.09
N ASP A 163 10.32 4.72 -16.69
CA ASP A 163 10.95 4.45 -15.39
C ASP A 163 12.38 4.98 -15.31
N ILE A 164 13.15 4.92 -16.40
CA ILE A 164 14.47 5.58 -16.47
C ILE A 164 14.31 7.08 -16.20
N GLY A 165 13.40 7.74 -16.92
CA GLY A 165 13.12 9.17 -16.73
C GLY A 165 12.66 9.48 -15.31
N THR A 166 11.78 8.65 -14.75
CA THR A 166 11.24 8.84 -13.39
C THR A 166 12.32 8.66 -12.32
N ALA A 167 13.18 7.65 -12.43
CA ALA A 167 14.27 7.43 -11.50
C ALA A 167 15.25 8.62 -11.49
N ILE A 168 15.60 9.13 -12.67
CA ILE A 168 16.50 10.28 -12.81
C ILE A 168 15.85 11.55 -12.25
N GLN A 169 14.56 11.77 -12.53
CA GLN A 169 13.83 12.93 -12.02
C GLN A 169 13.80 12.94 -10.47
N ARG A 170 13.60 11.79 -9.83
CA ARG A 170 13.62 11.68 -8.36
C ARG A 170 14.97 12.09 -7.76
N ILE A 171 16.07 11.64 -8.36
CA ILE A 171 17.43 12.04 -7.91
C ILE A 171 17.67 13.53 -8.17
N LYS A 172 17.17 14.07 -9.28
CA LYS A 172 17.30 15.50 -9.60
C LYS A 172 16.57 16.38 -8.57
N ASP A 173 15.38 15.96 -8.15
CA ASP A 173 14.57 16.69 -7.16
C ASP A 173 15.10 16.49 -5.74
N HIS A 174 15.76 15.35 -5.47
CA HIS A 174 16.33 14.99 -4.17
C HIS A 174 17.79 14.51 -4.29
N PRO A 175 18.76 15.40 -4.52
CA PRO A 175 20.15 15.02 -4.79
C PRO A 175 20.90 14.37 -3.62
N ASP A 176 20.42 14.59 -2.39
CA ASP A 176 20.95 14.05 -1.14
C ASP A 176 20.34 12.70 -0.76
N VAL A 177 19.47 12.13 -1.60
CA VAL A 177 18.84 10.84 -1.33
C VAL A 177 19.88 9.72 -1.36
N GLY A 178 20.06 9.06 -0.21
CA GLY A 178 21.05 7.98 -0.03
C GLY A 178 20.68 6.66 -0.73
N GLY A 179 19.45 6.52 -1.21
CA GLY A 179 18.94 5.34 -1.90
C GLY A 179 17.43 5.42 -2.17
N MET A 180 16.90 4.52 -3.00
CA MET A 180 15.46 4.48 -3.33
C MET A 180 14.91 3.06 -3.18
N VAL A 181 13.81 2.94 -2.43
CA VAL A 181 13.06 1.68 -2.27
C VAL A 181 11.86 1.71 -3.20
N TYR A 182 11.79 0.75 -4.12
CA TYR A 182 10.66 0.53 -5.03
C TYR A 182 9.77 -0.54 -4.43
N THR A 183 8.60 -0.16 -3.90
CA THR A 183 7.63 -1.10 -3.33
C THR A 183 6.66 -1.54 -4.42
N VAL A 184 6.97 -2.63 -5.11
CA VAL A 184 6.19 -3.14 -6.26
C VAL A 184 6.10 -4.67 -6.19
N GLY A 185 4.96 -5.23 -6.62
CA GLY A 185 4.72 -6.67 -6.55
C GLY A 185 5.75 -7.51 -7.33
N ASN A 186 5.93 -8.75 -6.87
CA ASN A 186 6.93 -9.70 -7.38
C ASN A 186 6.78 -10.05 -8.88
N GLU A 187 5.62 -9.78 -9.48
CA GLU A 187 5.43 -9.94 -10.94
C GLU A 187 6.34 -9.00 -11.77
N GLN A 188 6.97 -8.01 -11.13
CA GLN A 188 7.86 -7.03 -11.76
C GLN A 188 9.35 -7.22 -11.43
N ASP A 189 9.75 -8.33 -10.80
CA ASP A 189 11.15 -8.59 -10.40
C ASP A 189 12.13 -8.41 -11.56
N TYR A 190 11.85 -9.05 -12.69
CA TYR A 190 12.68 -8.93 -13.89
C TYR A 190 12.78 -7.49 -14.39
N HIS A 191 11.68 -6.74 -14.33
CA HIS A 191 11.65 -5.35 -14.80
C HIS A 191 12.58 -4.46 -13.97
N PHE A 192 12.53 -4.54 -12.64
CA PHE A 192 13.40 -3.74 -11.77
C PHE A 192 14.86 -4.18 -11.82
N GLN A 193 15.13 -5.48 -11.93
CA GLN A 193 16.48 -5.98 -12.16
C GLN A 193 17.10 -5.35 -13.42
N VAL A 194 16.34 -5.35 -14.52
CA VAL A 194 16.75 -4.74 -15.79
C VAL A 194 16.91 -3.23 -15.67
N LEU A 195 15.95 -2.54 -15.05
CA LEU A 195 15.99 -1.08 -14.86
C LEU A 195 17.25 -0.65 -14.11
N PHE A 196 17.59 -1.30 -12.99
CA PHE A 196 18.74 -0.94 -12.17
C PHE A 196 20.06 -1.19 -12.91
N LEU A 197 20.15 -2.27 -13.69
CA LEU A 197 21.30 -2.54 -14.54
C LEU A 197 21.47 -1.51 -15.66
N ILE A 198 20.37 -1.11 -16.31
CA ILE A 198 20.41 -0.06 -17.34
C ILE A 198 20.88 1.27 -16.74
N LEU A 199 20.35 1.68 -15.58
CA LEU A 199 20.79 2.90 -14.90
C LEU A 199 22.28 2.84 -14.54
N LYS A 200 22.76 1.68 -14.08
CA LYS A 200 24.20 1.45 -13.83
C LYS A 200 25.03 1.56 -15.11
N LYS A 201 24.61 0.95 -16.22
CA LYS A 201 25.31 1.04 -17.52
C LYS A 201 25.34 2.47 -18.08
N LEU A 202 24.29 3.26 -17.82
CA LEU A 202 24.25 4.69 -18.15
C LEU A 202 25.21 5.55 -17.29
N GLY A 203 25.93 4.95 -16.33
CA GLY A 203 26.94 5.62 -15.53
C GLY A 203 26.41 6.23 -14.23
N PHE A 204 25.19 5.86 -13.80
CA PHE A 204 24.62 6.36 -12.56
C PHE A 204 25.11 5.57 -11.35
N ASP A 205 26.06 6.12 -10.60
CA ASP A 205 26.62 5.48 -9.39
C ASP A 205 25.58 5.21 -8.30
N TRP A 206 24.53 6.04 -8.22
CA TRP A 206 23.44 5.89 -7.27
C TRP A 206 22.55 4.67 -7.57
N ALA A 207 22.66 4.05 -8.75
CA ALA A 207 21.93 2.84 -9.10
C ALA A 207 22.19 1.67 -8.14
N LYS A 208 23.35 1.64 -7.47
CA LYS A 208 23.71 0.63 -6.46
C LYS A 208 22.92 0.75 -5.15
N HIS A 209 22.24 1.88 -4.94
CA HIS A 209 21.41 2.15 -3.77
C HIS A 209 19.91 2.05 -4.07
N LEU A 210 19.56 1.46 -5.22
CA LEU A 210 18.18 1.13 -5.56
C LEU A 210 17.86 -0.26 -5.02
N TYR A 211 16.73 -0.38 -4.35
CA TYR A 211 16.24 -1.63 -3.81
C TYR A 211 14.80 -1.87 -4.26
N HIS A 212 14.53 -3.05 -4.81
CA HIS A 212 13.16 -3.47 -5.13
C HIS A 212 12.62 -4.27 -3.94
N LEU A 213 11.70 -3.66 -3.19
CA LEU A 213 10.89 -4.36 -2.21
C LEU A 213 9.78 -5.13 -2.96
N SER A 214 10.19 -6.29 -3.50
CA SER A 214 9.32 -7.25 -4.18
C SER A 214 8.34 -7.89 -3.19
N TYR A 215 7.13 -7.34 -3.09
CA TYR A 215 6.11 -7.90 -2.21
C TYR A 215 5.31 -9.03 -2.89
N GLY A 216 4.86 -10.00 -2.11
CA GLY A 216 4.03 -11.11 -2.56
C GLY A 216 2.56 -10.69 -2.73
N MET A 217 1.86 -11.33 -3.66
CA MET A 217 0.47 -11.01 -3.95
C MET A 217 -0.48 -11.38 -2.79
N VAL A 218 -1.56 -10.61 -2.66
CA VAL A 218 -2.65 -10.87 -1.72
C VAL A 218 -3.82 -11.49 -2.49
N ASP A 219 -4.19 -12.72 -2.13
CA ASP A 219 -5.37 -13.40 -2.65
C ASP A 219 -6.53 -13.31 -1.65
N LEU A 220 -7.75 -13.34 -2.17
CA LEU A 220 -8.95 -13.54 -1.37
C LEU A 220 -9.45 -14.98 -1.52
N PRO A 221 -10.17 -15.54 -0.53
CA PRO A 221 -10.76 -16.89 -0.63
C PRO A 221 -11.66 -17.08 -1.87
N SER A 222 -12.30 -16.01 -2.34
CA SER A 222 -13.13 -15.98 -3.54
C SER A 222 -12.34 -15.99 -4.86
N GLY A 223 -11.01 -15.94 -4.82
CA GLY A 223 -10.11 -15.98 -5.97
C GLY A 223 -9.29 -14.70 -6.17
N LYS A 224 -8.55 -14.65 -7.29
CA LYS A 224 -7.72 -13.48 -7.64
C LYS A 224 -8.59 -12.25 -7.92
N MET A 225 -8.19 -11.09 -7.40
CA MET A 225 -8.76 -9.79 -7.81
C MET A 225 -8.47 -9.56 -9.31
N LYS A 226 -9.47 -9.69 -10.18
CA LYS A 226 -9.30 -9.47 -11.63
C LYS A 226 -10.14 -8.29 -12.11
N SER A 227 -9.45 -7.21 -12.47
CA SER A 227 -10.03 -5.95 -12.93
C SER A 227 -10.88 -6.05 -14.20
N ARG A 228 -10.56 -6.98 -15.11
CA ARG A 228 -11.15 -7.07 -16.46
C ARG A 228 -12.43 -7.91 -16.57
N GLU A 229 -12.78 -8.67 -15.55
CA GLU A 229 -13.94 -9.60 -15.57
C GLU A 229 -15.13 -9.10 -14.72
N GLY A 230 -15.00 -7.93 -14.09
CA GLY A 230 -16.05 -7.34 -13.23
C GLY A 230 -16.05 -7.87 -11.80
N THR A 231 -15.11 -8.74 -11.44
CA THR A 231 -14.90 -9.28 -10.09
C THR A 231 -13.74 -8.54 -9.41
N VAL A 232 -13.91 -7.22 -9.25
CA VAL A 232 -12.92 -6.36 -8.61
C VAL A 232 -13.38 -6.13 -7.18
N VAL A 233 -12.53 -6.46 -6.21
CA VAL A 233 -12.74 -5.99 -4.84
C VAL A 233 -12.18 -4.58 -4.79
N ASP A 234 -13.07 -3.62 -4.60
CA ASP A 234 -12.71 -2.22 -4.43
C ASP A 234 -12.03 -2.03 -3.08
N ALA A 235 -11.00 -1.17 -3.03
CA ALA A 235 -10.32 -0.89 -1.76
C ALA A 235 -11.26 -0.25 -0.76
N ASP A 236 -12.18 0.61 -1.23
CA ASP A 236 -13.16 1.26 -0.34
C ASP A 236 -14.19 0.25 0.17
N ASP A 237 -14.66 -0.64 -0.70
CA ASP A 237 -15.59 -1.71 -0.32
C ASP A 237 -14.95 -2.59 0.76
N LEU A 238 -13.67 -2.96 0.58
CA LEU A 238 -12.95 -3.75 1.57
C LEU A 238 -12.79 -3.02 2.91
N ILE A 239 -12.47 -1.72 2.91
CA ILE A 239 -12.36 -0.93 4.15
C ILE A 239 -13.71 -0.88 4.88
N ASN A 240 -14.80 -0.66 4.14
CA ASN A 240 -16.14 -0.62 4.69
C ASN A 240 -16.56 -1.99 5.25
N ASP A 241 -16.29 -3.08 4.53
CA ASP A 241 -16.57 -4.44 4.98
C ASP A 241 -15.83 -4.78 6.28
N MET A 242 -14.57 -4.32 6.42
CA MET A 242 -13.79 -4.48 7.63
C MET A 242 -14.37 -3.68 8.81
N ALA A 243 -14.87 -2.47 8.57
CA ALA A 243 -15.55 -1.67 9.59
C ALA A 243 -16.88 -2.31 10.02
N ASN A 244 -17.69 -2.78 9.07
CA ASN A 244 -18.96 -3.47 9.34
C ASN A 244 -18.73 -4.76 10.13
N THR A 245 -17.73 -5.56 9.75
CA THR A 245 -17.38 -6.78 10.49
C THR A 245 -16.91 -6.46 11.91
N ALA A 246 -16.18 -5.35 12.10
CA ALA A 246 -15.78 -4.90 13.44
C ALA A 246 -16.97 -4.41 14.28
N GLU A 247 -17.97 -3.76 13.66
CA GLU A 247 -19.23 -3.38 14.30
C GLU A 247 -19.98 -4.61 14.82
N GLU A 248 -20.26 -5.58 13.96
CA GLU A 248 -20.99 -6.82 14.31
C GLU A 248 -20.36 -7.52 15.54
N ILE A 249 -19.03 -7.74 15.52
CA ILE A 249 -18.34 -8.45 16.60
C ILE A 249 -18.28 -7.58 17.88
N SER A 250 -18.14 -6.27 17.76
CA SER A 250 -18.06 -5.38 18.93
C SER A 250 -19.41 -5.25 19.65
N GLU A 251 -20.53 -5.29 18.91
CA GLU A 251 -21.87 -5.27 19.49
C GLU A 251 -22.17 -6.55 20.28
N GLU A 252 -21.74 -7.73 19.77
CA GLU A 252 -21.89 -9.01 20.47
C GLU A 252 -21.15 -9.05 21.82
N LEU A 253 -20.04 -8.30 21.97
CA LEU A 253 -19.22 -8.26 23.18
C LEU A 253 -19.75 -7.31 24.28
N GLY A 254 -20.72 -6.43 23.95
CA GLY A 254 -21.53 -5.68 24.91
C GLY A 254 -20.80 -4.69 25.83
N LYS A 255 -19.90 -3.83 25.29
CA LYS A 255 -19.07 -2.89 26.11
C LYS A 255 -18.90 -1.47 25.58
N LEU A 256 -19.90 -0.90 24.91
CA LEU A 256 -19.82 0.47 24.35
C LEU A 256 -20.71 1.48 25.09
N ASP A 257 -21.02 1.22 26.36
CA ASP A 257 -21.82 2.13 27.18
C ASP A 257 -21.13 3.52 27.28
N GLY A 258 -21.91 4.56 26.94
CA GLY A 258 -21.47 5.95 26.97
C GLY A 258 -20.78 6.45 25.70
N TYR A 259 -20.76 5.68 24.61
CA TYR A 259 -20.37 6.16 23.28
C TYR A 259 -21.57 6.72 22.50
N SER A 260 -21.39 7.84 21.80
CA SER A 260 -22.31 8.27 20.73
C SER A 260 -22.22 7.35 19.52
N ASN A 261 -23.21 7.42 18.61
CA ASN A 261 -23.18 6.62 17.39
C ASN A 261 -21.96 6.98 16.52
N GLU A 262 -21.58 8.25 16.47
CA GLU A 262 -20.41 8.73 15.74
C GLU A 262 -19.10 8.19 16.33
N GLU A 263 -18.99 8.17 17.66
CA GLU A 263 -17.82 7.61 18.35
C GLU A 263 -17.69 6.10 18.12
N LYS A 264 -18.83 5.38 18.08
CA LYS A 264 -18.84 3.94 17.75
C LYS A 264 -18.36 3.69 16.33
N GLN A 265 -18.88 4.44 15.36
CA GLN A 265 -18.49 4.31 13.96
C GLN A 265 -16.99 4.60 13.75
N GLN A 266 -16.45 5.62 14.42
CA GLN A 266 -15.02 5.90 14.39
C GLN A 266 -14.19 4.77 15.03
N LEU A 267 -14.68 4.18 16.12
CA LEU A 267 -14.04 3.03 16.76
C LEU A 267 -14.04 1.81 15.82
N TYR A 268 -15.17 1.47 15.19
CA TYR A 268 -15.27 0.34 14.26
C TYR A 268 -14.33 0.51 13.06
N LYS A 269 -14.25 1.72 12.50
CA LYS A 269 -13.27 2.04 11.45
C LYS A 269 -11.83 1.84 11.93
N THR A 270 -11.52 2.26 13.15
CA THR A 270 -10.18 2.10 13.76
C THR A 270 -9.83 0.62 13.93
N ILE A 271 -10.78 -0.19 14.39
CA ILE A 271 -10.61 -1.63 14.59
C ILE A 271 -10.46 -2.35 13.25
N GLY A 272 -11.35 -2.08 12.29
CA GLY A 272 -11.33 -2.67 10.96
C GLY A 272 -10.05 -2.35 10.19
N LEU A 273 -9.59 -1.09 10.19
CA LEU A 273 -8.31 -0.72 9.59
C LEU A 273 -7.13 -1.36 10.30
N GLY A 274 -7.18 -1.46 11.63
CA GLY A 274 -6.16 -2.15 12.41
C GLY A 274 -6.06 -3.63 12.07
N ALA A 275 -7.19 -4.31 11.92
CA ALA A 275 -7.26 -5.69 11.47
C ALA A 275 -6.66 -5.87 10.07
N LEU A 276 -7.10 -5.07 9.11
CA LEU A 276 -6.64 -5.14 7.72
C LEU A 276 -5.12 -4.93 7.60
N LYS A 277 -4.63 -3.80 8.13
CA LYS A 277 -3.22 -3.42 8.03
C LYS A 277 -2.33 -4.42 8.79
N TYR A 278 -2.69 -4.75 10.02
CA TYR A 278 -1.89 -5.68 10.82
C TYR A 278 -1.80 -7.06 10.17
N TYR A 279 -2.91 -7.58 9.63
CA TYR A 279 -2.93 -8.91 9.04
C TYR A 279 -2.00 -9.02 7.83
N ILE A 280 -1.90 -7.96 7.01
CA ILE A 280 -0.96 -7.89 5.90
C ILE A 280 0.47 -7.70 6.42
N LEU A 281 0.67 -6.73 7.32
CA LEU A 281 2.01 -6.32 7.77
C LEU A 281 2.70 -7.33 8.69
N LYS A 282 1.98 -8.23 9.36
CA LYS A 282 2.59 -9.28 10.21
C LYS A 282 3.30 -10.37 9.42
N VAL A 283 3.04 -10.46 8.12
CA VAL A 283 3.65 -11.44 7.22
C VAL A 283 4.85 -10.79 6.52
N ASP A 284 5.92 -11.56 6.33
CA ASP A 284 7.07 -11.10 5.55
C ASP A 284 6.62 -10.55 4.19
N PRO A 285 7.05 -9.34 3.78
CA PRO A 285 6.56 -8.69 2.56
C PRO A 285 6.69 -9.56 1.32
N LYS A 286 7.71 -10.43 1.22
CA LYS A 286 7.96 -11.25 0.03
C LYS A 286 7.01 -12.45 -0.09
N LYS A 287 6.28 -12.79 0.97
CA LYS A 287 5.38 -13.94 0.99
C LYS A 287 4.03 -13.58 0.37
N ARG A 288 3.47 -14.54 -0.34
CA ARG A 288 2.07 -14.49 -0.80
C ARG A 288 1.14 -14.68 0.39
N ILE A 289 0.06 -13.90 0.45
CA ILE A 289 -0.88 -13.90 1.57
C ILE A 289 -2.28 -14.29 1.07
N LEU A 290 -2.93 -15.21 1.76
CA LEU A 290 -4.37 -15.41 1.65
C LEU A 290 -5.05 -14.54 2.70
N PHE A 291 -5.73 -13.48 2.28
CA PHE A 291 -6.41 -12.56 3.18
C PHE A 291 -7.88 -12.96 3.35
N ASN A 292 -8.22 -13.43 4.55
CA ASN A 292 -9.61 -13.67 4.95
C ASN A 292 -10.04 -12.58 5.94
N PRO A 293 -10.98 -11.68 5.58
CA PRO A 293 -11.48 -10.62 6.46
C PRO A 293 -11.91 -11.12 7.84
N LYS A 294 -12.63 -12.24 7.91
CA LYS A 294 -13.13 -12.80 9.18
C LYS A 294 -12.00 -13.23 10.11
N ASP A 295 -10.97 -13.87 9.57
CA ASP A 295 -9.81 -14.33 10.36
C ASP A 295 -8.92 -13.16 10.82
N SER A 296 -9.11 -11.96 10.24
CA SER A 296 -8.34 -10.78 10.59
C SER A 296 -8.92 -10.00 11.78
N ILE A 297 -10.21 -10.19 12.07
CA ILE A 297 -10.91 -9.56 13.18
C ILE A 297 -11.21 -10.63 14.24
N ASP A 298 -10.21 -10.87 15.09
CA ASP A 298 -10.33 -11.69 16.29
C ASP A 298 -9.76 -10.92 17.47
N PHE A 299 -10.43 -10.98 18.63
CA PHE A 299 -9.95 -10.42 19.90
C PHE A 299 -9.05 -11.41 20.65
N GLN A 300 -8.79 -12.57 20.06
CA GLN A 300 -7.83 -13.57 20.48
C GLN A 300 -6.82 -13.82 19.34
N GLY A 301 -5.66 -14.39 19.67
CA GLY A 301 -4.65 -14.74 18.66
C GLY A 301 -3.83 -13.55 18.12
N ASN A 302 -3.14 -13.77 17.00
CA ASN A 302 -2.17 -12.82 16.42
C ASN A 302 -2.86 -11.86 15.42
N THR A 303 -3.58 -10.88 15.96
CA THR A 303 -4.40 -9.92 15.20
C THR A 303 -4.22 -8.47 15.69
N GLY A 304 -4.59 -7.52 14.83
CA GLY A 304 -4.59 -6.08 15.16
C GLY A 304 -5.57 -5.75 16.30
N PRO A 305 -6.83 -6.22 16.25
CA PRO A 305 -7.81 -5.98 17.31
C PRO A 305 -7.41 -6.52 18.67
N PHE A 306 -6.73 -7.67 18.75
CA PHE A 306 -6.20 -8.19 20.03
C PHE A 306 -5.20 -7.21 20.68
N ILE A 307 -4.33 -6.62 19.87
CA ILE A 307 -3.34 -5.63 20.32
C ILE A 307 -4.02 -4.32 20.72
N GLN A 308 -4.95 -3.82 19.89
CA GLN A 308 -5.74 -2.61 20.18
C GLN A 308 -6.54 -2.76 21.48
N TYR A 309 -7.16 -3.93 21.68
CA TYR A 309 -7.90 -4.24 22.89
C TYR A 309 -7.01 -4.29 24.14
N THR A 310 -5.81 -4.88 24.03
CA THR A 310 -4.85 -4.87 25.14
C THR A 310 -4.36 -3.45 25.45
N TYR A 311 -4.11 -2.62 24.44
CA TYR A 311 -3.80 -1.21 24.65
C TYR A 311 -4.94 -0.48 25.38
N ALA A 312 -6.18 -0.62 24.94
CA ALA A 312 -7.35 0.00 25.59
C ALA A 312 -7.53 -0.48 27.05
N ARG A 313 -7.24 -1.75 27.33
CA ARG A 313 -7.20 -2.30 28.70
C ARG A 313 -6.15 -1.61 29.54
N ILE A 314 -4.94 -1.40 29.02
CA ILE A 314 -3.90 -0.65 29.72
C ILE A 314 -4.38 0.78 30.01
N GLN A 315 -4.98 1.47 29.04
CA GLN A 315 -5.54 2.81 29.27
C GLN A 315 -6.58 2.83 30.40
N SER A 316 -7.39 1.77 30.53
CA SER A 316 -8.33 1.62 31.65
C SER A 316 -7.62 1.51 33.01
N ILE A 317 -6.52 0.75 33.09
CA ILE A 317 -5.68 0.65 34.29
C ILE A 317 -5.11 2.03 34.66
N LEU A 318 -4.56 2.74 33.68
CA LEU A 318 -3.94 4.06 33.88
C LEU A 318 -4.95 5.11 34.35
N ARG A 319 -6.18 5.09 33.82
CA ARG A 319 -7.28 5.95 34.29
C ARG A 319 -7.65 5.65 35.74
N LYS A 320 -7.80 4.37 36.10
CA LYS A 320 -8.11 3.97 37.48
C LYS A 320 -6.99 4.31 38.48
N ALA A 321 -5.75 4.34 38.02
CA ALA A 321 -4.58 4.62 38.84
C ALA A 321 -4.30 6.12 39.05
N ASN A 322 -5.01 7.05 38.40
CA ASN A 322 -4.66 8.48 38.37
C ASN A 322 -3.21 8.74 37.93
N LEU A 323 -2.83 8.19 36.77
CA LEU A 323 -1.45 8.18 36.25
C LEU A 323 -0.69 9.53 36.35
N ALA A 324 -1.34 10.66 36.14
CA ALA A 324 -0.70 11.98 36.15
C ALA A 324 0.06 12.27 37.46
N THR A 325 -0.45 11.76 38.59
CA THR A 325 0.17 11.92 39.91
C THR A 325 1.31 10.92 40.15
N ASN A 326 1.37 9.84 39.37
CA ASN A 326 2.25 8.69 39.57
C ASN A 326 3.51 8.74 38.68
N LEU A 327 3.48 9.38 37.52
CA LEU A 327 4.62 9.40 36.59
C LEU A 327 5.85 10.14 37.13
N THR A 328 5.67 11.09 38.04
CA THR A 328 6.76 11.91 38.62
C THR A 328 7.36 11.31 39.89
N GLN A 329 6.76 10.24 40.42
CA GLN A 329 7.21 9.62 41.65
C GLN A 329 8.32 8.60 41.38
N THR A 330 9.41 8.67 42.15
CA THR A 330 10.50 7.70 42.08
C THR A 330 10.14 6.47 42.90
N THR A 331 10.18 5.30 42.28
CA THR A 331 10.03 4.03 42.98
C THR A 331 11.36 3.66 43.64
N ILE A 332 11.35 3.38 44.95
CA ILE A 332 12.54 3.01 45.73
C ILE A 332 12.34 1.58 46.25
N ASN A 333 13.37 0.75 46.14
CA ASN A 333 13.41 -0.62 46.68
C ASN A 333 12.27 -1.54 46.18
N VAL A 334 12.03 -1.60 44.87
CA VAL A 334 11.07 -2.54 44.27
C VAL A 334 11.75 -3.89 44.02
N ASN A 335 11.23 -4.96 44.61
CA ASN A 335 11.65 -6.31 44.27
C ASN A 335 10.87 -6.79 43.04
N LEU A 336 11.55 -6.88 41.91
CA LEU A 336 10.90 -7.22 40.64
C LEU A 336 10.44 -8.68 40.62
N HIS A 337 9.17 -8.88 40.31
CA HIS A 337 8.62 -10.17 39.94
C HIS A 337 9.21 -10.64 38.59
N ASP A 338 9.30 -11.95 38.36
CA ASP A 338 9.90 -12.47 37.12
C ASP A 338 9.17 -11.99 35.86
N LYS A 339 7.84 -11.94 35.89
CA LYS A 339 7.00 -11.35 34.82
C LYS A 339 7.30 -9.86 34.54
N GLU A 340 7.65 -9.09 35.57
CA GLU A 340 8.04 -7.68 35.38
C GLU A 340 9.41 -7.60 34.71
N ARG A 341 10.35 -8.46 35.09
CA ARG A 341 11.68 -8.55 34.45
C ARG A 341 11.58 -8.94 32.98
N GLU A 342 10.71 -9.89 32.65
CA GLU A 342 10.45 -10.33 31.27
C GLU A 342 9.91 -9.18 30.41
N LEU A 343 8.93 -8.43 30.92
CA LEU A 343 8.41 -7.24 30.24
C LEU A 343 9.48 -6.17 30.00
N ILE A 344 10.30 -5.86 31.01
CA ILE A 344 11.37 -4.86 30.88
C ILE A 344 12.36 -5.28 29.79
N LYS A 345 12.76 -6.56 29.76
CA LYS A 345 13.64 -7.10 28.71
C LYS A 345 13.00 -6.95 27.33
N GLN A 346 11.72 -7.30 27.17
CA GLN A 346 11.02 -7.14 25.90
C GLN A 346 10.98 -5.68 25.43
N ILE A 347 10.64 -4.74 26.32
CA ILE A 347 10.63 -3.31 25.98
C ILE A 347 12.01 -2.82 25.54
N GLN A 348 13.09 -3.29 26.18
CA GLN A 348 14.47 -2.91 25.83
C GLN A 348 14.89 -3.35 24.42
N LEU A 349 14.26 -4.39 23.86
CA LEU A 349 14.56 -4.85 22.49
C LEU A 349 13.95 -3.94 21.41
N PHE A 350 12.98 -3.09 21.74
CA PHE A 350 12.21 -2.34 20.73
C PHE A 350 13.10 -1.49 19.79
N PRO A 351 14.11 -0.72 20.25
CA PRO A 351 14.96 0.05 19.34
C PRO A 351 15.74 -0.83 18.35
N GLU A 352 16.22 -1.99 18.79
CA GLU A 352 16.93 -2.94 17.92
C GLU A 352 15.97 -3.55 16.89
N VAL A 353 14.75 -3.90 17.29
CA VAL A 353 13.71 -4.40 16.37
C VAL A 353 13.39 -3.37 15.29
N ILE A 354 13.32 -2.07 15.63
CA ILE A 354 13.11 -1.01 14.64
C ILE A 354 14.25 -0.98 13.61
N GLN A 355 15.50 -1.04 14.05
CA GLN A 355 16.64 -1.03 13.13
C GLN A 355 16.68 -2.28 12.26
N ASN A 356 16.45 -3.46 12.85
CA ASN A 356 16.36 -4.70 12.10
C ASN A 356 15.23 -4.66 11.05
N ALA A 357 14.08 -4.06 11.38
CA ALA A 357 12.98 -3.87 10.43
C ALA A 357 13.35 -2.94 9.28
N ALA A 358 14.09 -1.86 9.55
CA ALA A 358 14.57 -0.95 8.52
C ALA A 358 15.59 -1.62 7.60
N ASP A 359 16.62 -2.27 8.16
CA ASP A 359 17.68 -2.93 7.39
C ASP A 359 17.11 -4.04 6.50
N ASN A 360 16.14 -4.80 7.00
CA ASN A 360 15.48 -5.88 6.25
C ASN A 360 14.28 -5.42 5.42
N HIS A 361 13.92 -4.13 5.48
CA HIS A 361 12.73 -3.57 4.83
C HIS A 361 11.45 -4.37 5.15
N SER A 362 11.31 -4.82 6.40
CA SER A 362 10.27 -5.78 6.81
C SER A 362 9.49 -5.27 8.03
N PRO A 363 8.29 -4.66 7.83
CA PRO A 363 7.42 -4.24 8.93
C PRO A 363 6.92 -5.42 9.78
N ALA A 364 7.01 -6.66 9.26
CA ALA A 364 6.63 -7.87 9.98
C ALA A 364 7.40 -8.06 11.29
N LEU A 365 8.65 -7.59 11.37
CA LEU A 365 9.43 -7.65 12.60
C LEU A 365 8.80 -6.80 13.71
N ILE A 366 8.31 -5.59 13.37
CA ILE A 366 7.64 -4.69 14.32
C ILE A 366 6.28 -5.25 14.73
N ALA A 367 5.51 -5.76 13.76
CA ALA A 367 4.20 -6.35 14.02
C ALA A 367 4.29 -7.53 15.00
N ASN A 368 5.17 -8.50 14.73
CA ASN A 368 5.32 -9.68 15.57
C ASN A 368 5.93 -9.36 16.94
N PHE A 369 6.89 -8.43 17.01
CA PHE A 369 7.37 -7.90 18.31
C PHE A 369 6.24 -7.32 19.15
N THR A 370 5.36 -6.52 18.53
CA THR A 370 4.24 -5.90 19.26
C THR A 370 3.28 -6.94 19.80
N TYR A 371 3.01 -8.00 19.03
CA TYR A 371 2.21 -9.13 19.48
C TYR A 371 2.83 -9.85 20.68
N ASP A 372 4.14 -10.14 20.62
CA ASP A 372 4.84 -10.81 21.72
C ASP A 372 4.88 -9.95 22.99
N LEU A 373 5.08 -8.63 22.86
CA LEU A 373 4.98 -7.68 23.98
C LEU A 373 3.58 -7.70 24.61
N VAL A 374 2.53 -7.72 23.79
CA VAL A 374 1.14 -7.79 24.25
C VAL A 374 0.82 -9.11 24.94
N LYS A 375 1.33 -10.23 24.42
CA LYS A 375 1.21 -11.54 25.08
C LYS A 375 1.86 -11.54 26.45
N GLU A 376 3.08 -11.03 26.54
CA GLU A 376 3.79 -10.96 27.81
C GLU A 376 3.07 -10.04 28.80
N PHE A 377 2.54 -8.91 28.35
CA PHE A 377 1.75 -8.02 29.21
C PHE A 377 0.48 -8.70 29.73
N ASN A 378 -0.24 -9.41 28.87
CA ASN A 378 -1.43 -10.15 29.30
C ASN A 378 -1.08 -11.26 30.30
N SER A 379 0.06 -11.95 30.11
CA SER A 379 0.55 -12.91 31.11
C SER A 379 0.88 -12.24 32.44
N PHE A 380 1.59 -11.11 32.43
CA PHE A 380 1.87 -10.31 33.62
C PHE A 380 0.58 -9.88 34.34
N TYR A 381 -0.40 -9.33 33.60
CA TYR A 381 -1.67 -8.86 34.15
C TYR A 381 -2.49 -9.99 34.80
N GLN A 382 -2.41 -11.21 34.29
CA GLN A 382 -3.10 -12.37 34.86
C GLN A 382 -2.44 -12.90 36.14
N ASN A 383 -1.11 -12.81 36.23
CA ASN A 383 -0.34 -13.42 37.31
C ASN A 383 0.02 -12.43 38.44
N VAL A 384 0.03 -11.12 38.17
CA VAL A 384 0.49 -10.11 39.10
C VAL A 384 -0.55 -8.99 39.24
N SER A 385 -1.04 -8.79 40.47
CA SER A 385 -1.99 -7.72 40.77
C SER A 385 -1.33 -6.35 40.62
N ILE A 386 -1.92 -5.50 39.77
CA ILE A 386 -1.43 -4.12 39.55
C ILE A 386 -2.06 -3.16 40.54
N LEU A 387 -3.38 -2.93 40.45
CA LEU A 387 -4.08 -1.93 41.27
C LEU A 387 -4.32 -2.40 42.71
N GLY A 388 -4.36 -3.71 42.94
CA GLY A 388 -4.50 -4.32 44.26
C GLY A 388 -3.19 -4.93 44.73
N ALA A 389 -2.04 -4.32 44.41
CA ALA A 389 -0.77 -4.70 45.01
C ALA A 389 -0.72 -4.24 46.48
N ASP A 390 -0.21 -5.08 47.37
CA ASP A 390 -0.16 -4.79 48.81
C ASP A 390 0.82 -3.66 49.15
N ASN A 391 1.84 -3.45 48.31
CA ASN A 391 2.86 -2.42 48.46
C ASN A 391 2.61 -1.28 47.46
N GLU A 392 2.46 -0.06 47.96
CA GLU A 392 2.24 1.13 47.12
C GLU A 392 3.42 1.42 46.16
N ASN A 393 4.67 1.10 46.53
CA ASN A 393 5.81 1.23 45.61
C ASN A 393 5.72 0.22 44.45
N GLU A 394 5.24 -1.01 44.70
CA GLU A 394 5.02 -2.01 43.65
C GLU A 394 3.86 -1.60 42.75
N LYS A 395 2.75 -1.14 43.33
CA LYS A 395 1.61 -0.61 42.58
C LYS A 395 2.03 0.53 41.66
N LEU A 396 2.77 1.50 42.20
CA LEU A 396 3.32 2.62 41.46
C LEU A 396 4.21 2.15 40.30
N PHE A 397 5.15 1.25 40.58
CA PHE A 397 6.03 0.67 39.57
C PHE A 397 5.25 -0.04 38.46
N ARG A 398 4.29 -0.90 38.81
CA ARG A 398 3.48 -1.67 37.84
C ARG A 398 2.60 -0.77 36.98
N VAL A 399 2.10 0.34 37.53
CA VAL A 399 1.39 1.37 36.76
C VAL A 399 2.33 2.08 35.77
N GLN A 400 3.54 2.44 36.20
CA GLN A 400 4.56 3.03 35.33
C GLN A 400 5.04 2.06 34.23
N LEU A 401 5.21 0.78 34.56
CA LEU A 401 5.54 -0.27 33.61
C LEU A 401 4.43 -0.43 32.57
N SER A 402 3.16 -0.49 33.01
CA SER A 402 2.00 -0.54 32.12
C SER A 402 1.94 0.66 31.17
N TYR A 403 2.22 1.87 31.67
CA TYR A 403 2.33 3.06 30.84
C TYR A 403 3.43 2.95 29.78
N THR A 404 4.58 2.41 30.15
CA THR A 404 5.71 2.22 29.22
C THR A 404 5.37 1.19 28.14
N VAL A 405 4.69 0.10 28.50
CA VAL A 405 4.16 -0.89 27.55
C VAL A 405 3.18 -0.23 26.57
N ALA A 406 2.19 0.52 27.08
CA ALA A 406 1.23 1.22 26.22
C ALA A 406 1.90 2.21 25.26
N LYS A 407 2.89 2.99 25.74
CA LYS A 407 3.67 3.90 24.90
C LYS A 407 4.41 3.14 23.79
N THR A 408 5.01 2.01 24.12
CA THR A 408 5.74 1.16 23.17
C THR A 408 4.80 0.59 22.11
N ILE A 409 3.64 0.06 22.51
CA ILE A 409 2.60 -0.42 21.58
C ILE A 409 2.15 0.71 20.65
N LYS A 410 1.82 1.89 21.19
CA LYS A 410 1.38 3.04 20.40
C LYS A 410 2.44 3.49 19.39
N SER A 411 3.70 3.52 19.79
CA SER A 411 4.82 3.84 18.90
C SER A 411 4.99 2.80 17.79
N ALA A 412 4.95 1.51 18.13
CA ALA A 412 5.07 0.42 17.16
C ALA A 412 3.92 0.44 16.14
N PHE A 413 2.68 0.55 16.61
CA PHE A 413 1.50 0.64 15.75
C PHE A 413 1.49 1.91 14.89
N LYS A 414 1.96 3.04 15.42
CA LYS A 414 2.12 4.27 14.61
C LYS A 414 3.08 4.05 13.43
N VAL A 415 4.21 3.36 13.63
CA VAL A 415 5.15 3.04 12.54
C VAL A 415 4.51 2.11 11.49
N LEU A 416 3.61 1.23 11.91
CA LEU A 416 2.81 0.39 11.02
C LEU A 416 1.62 1.13 10.37
N GLY A 417 1.44 2.43 10.69
CA GLY A 417 0.29 3.21 10.24
C GLY A 417 -1.03 2.75 10.84
N ILE A 418 -1.04 2.16 12.03
CA ILE A 418 -2.23 1.64 12.71
C ILE A 418 -2.52 2.49 13.95
N ASP A 419 -3.77 2.91 14.09
CA ASP A 419 -4.23 3.62 15.27
C ASP A 419 -4.63 2.67 16.39
N VAL A 420 -4.46 3.11 17.64
CA VAL A 420 -4.88 2.38 18.84
C VAL A 420 -5.94 3.18 19.61
N PRO A 421 -7.11 2.59 19.94
CA PRO A 421 -8.18 3.31 20.61
C PRO A 421 -7.93 3.44 22.12
N GLU A 422 -8.32 4.58 22.71
CA GLU A 422 -8.16 4.82 24.16
C GLU A 422 -9.15 4.00 25.03
N ARG A 423 -10.24 3.52 24.42
CA ARG A 423 -11.26 2.65 25.01
C ARG A 423 -11.81 1.74 23.91
N MET A 424 -12.10 0.50 24.26
CA MET A 424 -12.57 -0.57 23.37
C MET A 424 -13.33 -1.60 24.19
#